data_AF-A0A3N8QF81-F1
#
_entry.id   AF-A0A3N8QF81-F1
#
_cell.length_a   1.000
_cell.length_b   1.000
_cell.length_c   1.000
_cell.angle_alpha   90.00
_cell.angle_beta   90.00
_cell.angle_gamma   90.00
#
_symmetry.space_group_name_H-M   'P 1'
#
loop_
_entity.id
_entity.type
_entity.pdbx_description
1 polymer ?
#
loop_
_entity_poly.entity_id
_entity_poly.type
_entity_poly.pdbx_seq_one_letter_code
_entity_poly.pdbx_strand_id
1 'polypeptide(L)'
;MVSRRQFLSGSGAALLGAAMVSKAGAASLPEAPTMAKAATQPPLVPPNGRPYTPVATLNGWTLPWRMKNGWKEFHLTAEPVVREMAPGMNANLWGYNGQSPGPTIEAVEGDKVRIFVTNRLPEHTTIHWHGLRLPNGMDGVGGLTQPHIPPGKTFVYEFQLEAHGTFMYHPHADEMVQMAMGMMGMFIVHPKDRGTMSVDRDFVFLLAAYDIDPGSYTPRVNEMTDFNMWTFNSRVFPGIDPLPVRAGDRVRIRFGNLTMTNHPIHLHGYSFEVAGTDGGWIPPAARWPEVTADVAVGQMRAIEFTADRPGDWAFHCHKSHHTMNAMGHQVPNLIGVPQKDLAQRIGKLVPDYMAMGSTGGAMGGMEMPLPDNTLPMMTGTGPFGPLEMGGMFTVCKVRQGLGRNDYRDPGWFRHPKGTVAYEYTGELPDG
;
A
#
# COMPACT_ATOMS: atom_id res chain seq x y z
N MET A 1 21.92 69.70 -40.26
CA MET A 1 20.61 70.03 -40.85
C MET A 1 20.01 68.76 -41.43
N VAL A 2 18.81 68.36 -40.98
CA VAL A 2 17.81 67.48 -41.64
C VAL A 2 18.26 66.04 -41.96
N SER A 3 17.51 64.94 -41.82
CA SER A 3 16.32 64.51 -41.07
C SER A 3 16.11 63.03 -41.48
N ARG A 4 15.56 62.23 -40.57
CA ARG A 4 15.08 60.86 -40.76
C ARG A 4 14.06 60.74 -41.91
N ARG A 5 14.34 59.93 -42.94
CA ARG A 5 13.34 59.30 -43.84
C ARG A 5 13.03 57.91 -43.25
N GLN A 6 11.83 57.67 -42.72
CA GLN A 6 10.62 57.24 -43.43
C GLN A 6 10.83 56.05 -44.37
N PHE A 7 10.49 54.86 -43.88
CA PHE A 7 9.86 53.83 -44.70
C PHE A 7 8.90 52.99 -43.85
N LEU A 8 7.78 53.60 -43.46
CA LEU A 8 6.59 52.90 -42.98
C LEU A 8 5.35 53.70 -43.40
N SER A 9 4.80 53.34 -44.55
CA SER A 9 3.41 53.60 -44.92
C SER A 9 2.98 52.51 -45.89
N GLY A 10 2.10 51.62 -45.43
CA GLY A 10 1.56 50.51 -46.23
C GLY A 10 0.35 49.96 -45.52
N SER A 11 -0.75 50.67 -45.68
CA SER A 11 -2.06 50.46 -45.07
C SER A 11 -2.73 49.17 -45.55
N GLY A 12 -3.34 48.45 -44.60
CA GLY A 12 -4.72 47.94 -44.71
C GLY A 12 -5.04 46.81 -45.70
N ALA A 13 -5.24 45.60 -45.16
CA ALA A 13 -6.36 44.75 -45.52
C ALA A 13 -6.72 43.85 -44.33
N ALA A 14 -7.93 44.03 -43.80
CA ALA A 14 -8.50 43.24 -42.73
C ALA A 14 -8.96 41.86 -43.26
N LEU A 15 -8.58 40.78 -42.58
CA LEU A 15 -9.27 39.50 -42.66
C LEU A 15 -9.38 38.89 -41.25
N LEU A 16 -10.57 39.09 -40.68
CA LEU A 16 -11.32 38.19 -39.80
C LEU A 16 -10.50 37.41 -38.75
N GLY A 17 -10.56 37.92 -37.51
CA GLY A 17 -10.13 37.20 -36.32
C GLY A 17 -10.91 35.91 -36.15
N ALA A 18 -10.27 34.78 -36.44
CA ALA A 18 -10.47 33.59 -35.65
C ALA A 18 -9.65 33.79 -34.38
N ALA A 19 -10.31 34.18 -33.29
CA ALA A 19 -9.76 33.98 -31.97
C ALA A 19 -9.62 32.46 -31.78
N MET A 20 -8.48 31.91 -32.17
CA MET A 20 -8.02 30.64 -31.65
C MET A 20 -7.77 30.88 -30.17
N VAL A 21 -8.81 30.66 -29.37
CA VAL A 21 -8.64 30.38 -27.95
C VAL A 21 -7.76 29.14 -27.90
N SER A 22 -6.47 29.34 -27.63
CA SER A 22 -5.61 28.22 -27.32
C SER A 22 -6.27 27.47 -26.16
N LYS A 23 -6.49 26.16 -26.30
CA LYS A 23 -6.92 25.29 -25.19
C LYS A 23 -5.97 25.37 -23.97
N ALA A 24 -4.82 26.03 -24.12
CA ALA A 24 -3.85 26.30 -23.07
C ALA A 24 -4.21 27.47 -22.13
N GLY A 25 -5.31 28.19 -22.35
CA GLY A 25 -5.69 29.36 -21.53
C GLY A 25 -6.56 29.10 -20.29
N ALA A 26 -7.06 27.87 -20.03
CA ALA A 26 -8.08 27.63 -19.00
C ALA A 26 -7.78 26.50 -17.98
N ALA A 27 -6.55 25.97 -17.94
CA ALA A 27 -6.14 24.98 -16.94
C ALA A 27 -4.82 25.40 -16.28
N SER A 28 -4.86 26.28 -15.27
CA SER A 28 -3.76 26.34 -14.31
C SER A 28 -3.55 24.93 -13.75
N LEU A 29 -2.34 24.40 -13.85
CA LEU A 29 -1.97 23.12 -13.24
C LEU A 29 -2.33 23.18 -11.74
N PRO A 30 -3.13 22.24 -11.19
CA PRO A 30 -3.33 22.18 -9.73
C PRO A 30 -1.99 22.01 -9.02
N GLU A 31 -1.88 22.46 -7.78
CA GLU A 31 -0.71 22.12 -6.96
C GLU A 31 -0.64 20.60 -6.77
N ALA A 32 0.57 20.04 -6.76
CA ALA A 32 0.80 18.64 -6.42
C ALA A 32 1.02 18.53 -4.90
N PRO A 33 0.04 18.08 -4.11
CA PRO A 33 0.27 17.84 -2.70
C PRO A 33 1.31 16.72 -2.55
N THR A 34 2.15 16.80 -1.52
CA THR A 34 3.16 15.78 -1.21
C THR A 34 3.07 15.40 0.27
N MET A 35 3.42 14.16 0.60
CA MET A 35 3.44 13.69 1.98
C MET A 35 4.62 12.75 2.18
N ALA A 36 5.66 13.19 2.89
CA ALA A 36 6.85 12.36 3.13
C ALA A 36 6.67 11.35 4.29
N LYS A 37 5.71 11.57 5.19
CA LYS A 37 5.55 10.71 6.37
C LYS A 37 4.81 9.42 6.04
N ALA A 38 5.30 8.30 6.57
CA ALA A 38 4.72 6.97 6.42
C ALA A 38 3.62 6.64 7.47
N ALA A 39 3.18 7.60 8.27
CA ALA A 39 2.11 7.38 9.26
C ALA A 39 0.74 7.39 8.58
N THR A 40 -0.16 6.50 9.00
CA THR A 40 -1.55 6.47 8.53
C THR A 40 -2.21 7.83 8.70
N GLN A 41 -2.70 8.40 7.60
CA GLN A 41 -3.53 9.59 7.66
C GLN A 41 -5.00 9.21 7.87
N PRO A 42 -5.76 10.02 8.64
CA PRO A 42 -7.20 9.82 8.73
C PRO A 42 -7.84 9.97 7.34
N PRO A 43 -8.95 9.28 7.07
CA PRO A 43 -9.65 9.39 5.79
C PRO A 43 -9.97 10.84 5.41
N LEU A 44 -9.78 11.17 4.13
CA LEU A 44 -10.12 12.50 3.62
C LEU A 44 -11.63 12.61 3.39
N VAL A 45 -12.33 13.29 4.29
CA VAL A 45 -13.77 13.53 4.16
C VAL A 45 -14.03 14.55 3.03
N PRO A 46 -14.97 14.29 2.10
CA PRO A 46 -15.29 15.21 1.01
C PRO A 46 -15.73 16.60 1.53
N PRO A 47 -15.17 17.71 1.00
CA PRO A 47 -15.49 19.06 1.47
C PRO A 47 -16.92 19.50 1.15
N ASN A 48 -17.60 18.80 0.25
CA ASN A 48 -18.93 19.14 -0.25
C ASN A 48 -20.04 18.21 0.28
N GLY A 49 -19.75 17.40 1.29
CA GLY A 49 -20.76 16.54 1.93
C GLY A 49 -21.32 15.44 1.03
N ARG A 50 -20.69 15.12 -0.12
CA ARG A 50 -21.05 13.92 -0.91
C ARG A 50 -20.84 12.69 -0.03
N PRO A 51 -21.89 11.95 0.32
CA PRO A 51 -21.79 11.02 1.41
C PRO A 51 -21.29 9.67 0.86
N TYR A 52 -20.00 9.39 1.01
CA TYR A 52 -19.46 8.03 0.97
C TYR A 52 -18.68 7.77 2.27
N THR A 53 -18.38 6.51 2.57
CA THR A 53 -17.46 6.15 3.67
C THR A 53 -16.05 6.20 3.11
N PRO A 54 -15.25 7.24 3.42
CA PRO A 54 -13.88 7.35 2.88
C PRO A 54 -12.99 6.25 3.46
N VAL A 55 -11.97 5.87 2.70
CA VAL A 55 -11.07 4.79 3.10
C VAL A 55 -9.91 5.30 3.97
N ALA A 56 -9.40 4.44 4.84
CA ALA A 56 -8.12 4.62 5.51
C ALA A 56 -7.09 3.71 4.85
N THR A 57 -6.11 4.32 4.17
CA THR A 57 -4.95 3.61 3.63
C THR A 57 -3.88 3.56 4.71
N LEU A 58 -3.64 2.37 5.24
CA LEU A 58 -2.70 2.17 6.34
C LEU A 58 -1.29 2.60 5.93
N ASN A 59 -0.61 3.36 6.78
CA ASN A 59 0.69 3.98 6.47
C ASN A 59 0.71 4.79 5.16
N GLY A 60 -0.47 5.29 4.74
CA GLY A 60 -0.67 6.07 3.51
C GLY A 60 -1.69 7.18 3.71
N TRP A 61 -2.21 7.70 2.60
CA TRP A 61 -3.10 8.86 2.59
C TRP A 61 -3.93 8.92 1.30
N THR A 62 -5.03 9.67 1.32
CA THR A 62 -5.88 9.94 0.15
C THR A 62 -5.41 11.19 -0.57
N LEU A 63 -5.30 11.13 -1.91
CA LEU A 63 -4.90 12.26 -2.75
C LEU A 63 -5.98 13.36 -2.72
N PRO A 64 -5.64 14.59 -2.26
CA PRO A 64 -6.52 15.73 -2.35
C PRO A 64 -6.84 16.10 -3.80
N TRP A 65 -7.99 16.72 -3.99
CA TRP A 65 -8.52 17.09 -5.29
C TRP A 65 -9.23 18.44 -5.22
N ARG A 66 -9.45 19.05 -6.39
CA ARG A 66 -10.30 20.24 -6.52
C ARG A 66 -11.38 20.03 -7.58
N MET A 67 -12.53 20.69 -7.44
CA MET A 67 -13.47 20.79 -8.56
C MET A 67 -13.07 21.93 -9.50
N LYS A 68 -13.08 21.69 -10.81
CA LYS A 68 -12.96 22.74 -11.82
C LYS A 68 -13.79 22.40 -13.06
N ASN A 69 -14.74 23.27 -13.42
CA ASN A 69 -15.59 23.11 -14.61
C ASN A 69 -16.26 21.73 -14.71
N GLY A 70 -16.74 21.19 -13.58
CA GLY A 70 -17.38 19.87 -13.51
C GLY A 70 -16.41 18.67 -13.51
N TRP A 71 -15.09 18.91 -13.55
CA TRP A 71 -14.07 17.88 -13.39
C TRP A 71 -13.56 17.83 -11.96
N LYS A 72 -13.40 16.62 -11.44
CA LYS A 72 -12.65 16.33 -10.23
C LYS A 72 -11.17 16.21 -10.61
N GLU A 73 -10.40 17.26 -10.31
CA GLU A 73 -9.01 17.37 -10.71
C GLU A 73 -8.05 16.86 -9.63
N PHE A 74 -7.12 16.00 -10.03
CA PHE A 74 -6.04 15.45 -9.21
C PHE A 74 -4.69 15.79 -9.83
N HIS A 75 -3.64 15.83 -9.02
CA HIS A 75 -2.26 15.98 -9.52
C HIS A 75 -1.35 14.92 -8.90
N LEU A 76 -0.92 13.98 -9.74
CA LEU A 76 0.10 13.00 -9.42
C LEU A 76 1.48 13.49 -9.88
N THR A 77 2.50 13.28 -9.06
CA THR A 77 3.89 13.52 -9.43
C THR A 77 4.68 12.25 -9.25
N ALA A 78 5.13 11.64 -10.34
CA ALA A 78 6.04 10.50 -10.32
C ALA A 78 7.45 10.99 -9.99
N GLU A 79 8.06 10.52 -8.90
CA GLU A 79 9.35 11.01 -8.43
C GLU A 79 10.13 9.96 -7.60
N PRO A 80 11.47 10.08 -7.49
CA PRO A 80 12.22 9.33 -6.49
C PRO A 80 11.78 9.69 -5.07
N VAL A 81 11.66 8.67 -4.21
CA VAL A 81 11.22 8.80 -2.81
C VAL A 81 12.08 7.92 -1.91
N VAL A 82 12.16 8.28 -0.63
CA VAL A 82 12.73 7.43 0.41
C VAL A 82 11.60 6.92 1.28
N ARG A 83 11.45 5.61 1.40
CA ARG A 83 10.43 4.96 2.21
C ARG A 83 11.09 4.24 3.36
N GLU A 84 10.79 4.65 4.59
CA GLU A 84 11.06 3.80 5.75
C GLU A 84 10.14 2.57 5.64
N MET A 85 10.71 1.37 5.53
CA MET A 85 9.95 0.12 5.47
C MET A 85 9.56 -0.33 6.87
N ALA A 86 10.49 -0.25 7.82
CA ALA A 86 10.28 -0.45 9.25
C ALA A 86 11.33 0.39 10.02
N PRO A 87 11.18 0.57 11.35
CA PRO A 87 12.19 1.28 12.14
C PRO A 87 13.60 0.74 11.89
N GLY A 88 14.50 1.61 11.42
CA GLY A 88 15.89 1.25 11.10
C GLY A 88 16.17 0.75 9.68
N MET A 89 15.14 0.61 8.82
CA MET A 89 15.31 0.25 7.40
C MET A 89 14.58 1.24 6.48
N ASN A 90 15.35 1.88 5.59
CA ASN A 90 14.88 2.74 4.52
C ASN A 90 15.15 2.12 3.16
N ALA A 91 14.29 2.42 2.20
CA ALA A 91 14.45 2.06 0.80
C ALA A 91 14.35 3.27 -0.11
N ASN A 92 15.28 3.37 -1.05
CA ASN A 92 15.23 4.28 -2.19
C ASN A 92 14.29 3.67 -3.22
N LEU A 93 13.10 4.26 -3.34
CA LEU A 93 12.03 3.81 -4.19
C LEU A 93 11.67 4.91 -5.19
N TRP A 94 10.82 4.58 -6.16
CA TRP A 94 10.09 5.54 -6.95
C TRP A 94 8.62 5.46 -6.57
N GLY A 95 7.96 6.61 -6.55
CA GLY A 95 6.62 6.71 -6.04
C GLY A 95 5.86 7.86 -6.63
N TYR A 96 4.72 8.17 -6.00
CA TYR A 96 3.91 9.30 -6.37
C TYR A 96 3.71 10.22 -5.17
N ASN A 97 3.91 11.53 -5.38
CA ASN A 97 3.60 12.57 -4.40
C ASN A 97 4.32 12.35 -3.05
N GLY A 98 5.59 11.97 -3.10
CA GLY A 98 6.44 11.76 -1.93
C GLY A 98 6.32 10.39 -1.24
N GLN A 99 5.52 9.43 -1.74
CA GLN A 99 5.43 8.08 -1.16
C GLN A 99 5.43 6.94 -2.19
N SER A 100 5.86 5.77 -1.72
CA SER A 100 5.57 4.45 -2.30
C SER A 100 4.87 3.60 -1.23
N PRO A 101 3.68 3.05 -1.50
CA PRO A 101 2.83 3.35 -2.64
C PRO A 101 2.44 4.83 -2.66
N GLY A 102 2.02 5.29 -3.83
CA GLY A 102 1.40 6.59 -4.00
C GLY A 102 0.07 6.72 -3.26
N PRO A 103 -0.47 7.95 -3.18
CA PRO A 103 -1.71 8.21 -2.46
C PRO A 103 -2.90 7.50 -3.09
N THR A 104 -3.88 7.15 -2.26
CA THR A 104 -5.13 6.57 -2.75
C THR A 104 -5.97 7.64 -3.44
N ILE A 105 -6.39 7.38 -4.68
CA ILE A 105 -7.34 8.24 -5.38
C ILE A 105 -8.74 7.79 -5.00
N GLU A 106 -9.56 8.69 -4.47
CA GLU A 106 -10.97 8.41 -4.16
C GLU A 106 -11.90 9.24 -5.04
N ALA A 107 -12.88 8.60 -5.66
CA ALA A 107 -13.91 9.25 -6.46
C ALA A 107 -15.27 8.54 -6.31
N VAL A 108 -16.31 9.11 -6.90
CA VAL A 108 -17.65 8.51 -6.90
C VAL A 108 -18.00 8.11 -8.33
N GLU A 109 -18.69 6.99 -8.49
CA GLU A 109 -19.26 6.57 -9.77
C GLU A 109 -20.01 7.71 -10.47
N GLY A 110 -19.72 7.87 -11.76
CA GLY A 110 -20.22 8.96 -12.59
C GLY A 110 -19.39 10.25 -12.54
N ASP A 111 -18.40 10.38 -11.64
CA ASP A 111 -17.50 11.53 -11.64
C ASP A 111 -16.70 11.61 -12.94
N LYS A 112 -16.55 12.83 -13.47
CA LYS A 112 -15.55 13.14 -14.49
C LYS A 112 -14.24 13.46 -13.80
N VAL A 113 -13.22 12.63 -13.99
CA VAL A 113 -11.90 12.80 -13.37
C VAL A 113 -10.89 13.33 -14.37
N ARG A 114 -10.11 14.31 -13.95
CA ARG A 114 -8.98 14.86 -14.71
C ARG A 114 -7.73 14.71 -13.87
N ILE A 115 -6.79 13.89 -14.30
CA ILE A 115 -5.59 13.57 -13.54
C ILE A 115 -4.38 14.11 -14.29
N PHE A 116 -3.74 15.11 -13.71
CA PHE A 116 -2.46 15.63 -14.18
C PHE A 116 -1.36 14.73 -13.65
N VAL A 117 -0.48 14.25 -14.52
CA VAL A 117 0.65 13.38 -14.15
C VAL A 117 1.93 14.06 -14.58
N THR A 118 2.69 14.56 -13.60
CA THR A 118 4.01 15.17 -13.81
C THR A 118 5.10 14.13 -13.58
N ASN A 119 5.96 13.96 -14.58
CA ASN A 119 7.10 13.04 -14.48
C ASN A 119 8.35 13.78 -13.99
N ARG A 120 8.86 13.43 -12.82
CA ARG A 120 10.15 13.87 -12.26
C ARG A 120 11.17 12.73 -12.12
N LEU A 121 10.89 11.58 -12.71
CA LEU A 121 11.83 10.47 -12.81
C LEU A 121 12.97 10.82 -13.80
N PRO A 122 14.12 10.12 -13.71
CA PRO A 122 15.18 10.25 -14.70
C PRO A 122 14.82 9.67 -16.06
N GLU A 123 13.71 8.94 -16.17
CA GLU A 123 13.27 8.26 -17.38
C GLU A 123 11.80 8.53 -17.71
N HIS A 124 11.33 7.98 -18.84
CA HIS A 124 9.96 8.15 -19.30
C HIS A 124 9.00 7.29 -18.48
N THR A 125 7.74 7.70 -18.34
CA THR A 125 6.73 6.92 -17.58
C THR A 125 5.36 7.00 -18.25
N THR A 126 4.40 6.25 -17.73
CA THR A 126 2.96 6.38 -17.99
C THR A 126 2.21 6.00 -16.72
N ILE A 127 0.87 6.06 -16.72
CA ILE A 127 0.05 5.46 -15.66
C ILE A 127 -1.10 4.71 -16.30
N HIS A 128 -1.15 3.40 -16.06
CA HIS A 128 -2.30 2.55 -16.32
C HIS A 128 -3.25 2.51 -15.13
N TRP A 129 -4.55 2.50 -15.41
CA TRP A 129 -5.64 2.57 -14.45
C TRP A 129 -6.30 1.20 -14.29
N HIS A 130 -5.60 0.30 -13.58
CA HIS A 130 -5.90 -1.12 -13.51
C HIS A 130 -7.34 -1.44 -13.08
N GLY A 131 -8.08 -2.09 -13.98
CA GLY A 131 -9.45 -2.55 -13.79
C GLY A 131 -10.55 -1.52 -14.10
N LEU A 132 -10.18 -0.26 -14.35
CA LEU A 132 -11.16 0.77 -14.72
C LEU A 132 -11.60 0.63 -16.19
N ARG A 133 -12.86 0.96 -16.47
CA ARG A 133 -13.39 1.09 -17.84
C ARG A 133 -13.15 2.51 -18.33
N LEU A 134 -12.39 2.66 -19.41
CA LEU A 134 -11.87 3.94 -19.91
C LEU A 134 -12.03 4.05 -21.43
N PRO A 135 -12.02 5.26 -22.00
CA PRO A 135 -11.66 5.46 -23.39
C PRO A 135 -10.25 4.90 -23.67
N ASN A 136 -10.09 4.17 -24.77
CA ASN A 136 -8.84 3.47 -25.10
C ASN A 136 -7.59 4.38 -25.03
N GLY A 137 -7.67 5.63 -25.51
CA GLY A 137 -6.54 6.57 -25.47
C GLY A 137 -6.17 7.13 -24.08
N MET A 138 -6.91 6.76 -23.02
CA MET A 138 -6.64 7.15 -21.63
C MET A 138 -6.10 5.98 -20.79
N ASP A 139 -5.78 4.86 -21.43
CA ASP A 139 -5.45 3.60 -20.77
C ASP A 139 -4.02 3.53 -20.20
N GLY A 140 -3.09 4.37 -20.67
CA GLY A 140 -1.77 4.44 -20.03
C GLY A 140 -0.70 3.51 -20.56
N VAL A 141 -0.96 2.72 -21.60
CA VAL A 141 0.01 1.78 -22.16
C VAL A 141 0.91 2.52 -23.15
N GLY A 142 2.17 2.73 -22.75
CA GLY A 142 3.16 3.46 -23.53
C GLY A 142 3.42 2.81 -24.89
N GLY A 143 3.33 3.60 -25.97
CA GLY A 143 3.53 3.13 -27.34
C GLY A 143 2.32 2.39 -27.96
N LEU A 144 1.32 1.99 -27.17
CA LEU A 144 0.09 1.37 -27.67
C LEU A 144 -1.09 2.35 -27.67
N THR A 145 -1.47 2.84 -26.49
CA THR A 145 -2.65 3.69 -26.33
C THR A 145 -2.30 5.18 -26.18
N GLN A 146 -1.04 5.48 -25.85
CA GLN A 146 -0.53 6.86 -25.78
C GLN A 146 0.99 6.94 -26.01
N PRO A 147 1.55 8.13 -26.28
CA PRO A 147 2.98 8.35 -26.13
C PRO A 147 3.40 8.33 -24.65
N HIS A 148 4.66 7.94 -24.40
CA HIS A 148 5.27 8.02 -23.08
C HIS A 148 5.31 9.47 -22.57
N ILE A 149 5.28 9.65 -21.25
CA ILE A 149 5.47 10.94 -20.57
C ILE A 149 6.97 11.15 -20.37
N PRO A 150 7.63 12.06 -21.12
CA PRO A 150 9.07 12.28 -20.95
C PRO A 150 9.40 12.94 -19.60
N PRO A 151 10.66 12.83 -19.12
CA PRO A 151 11.12 13.56 -17.94
C PRO A 151 10.78 15.06 -18.00
N GLY A 152 10.29 15.60 -16.89
CA GLY A 152 9.91 17.00 -16.73
C GLY A 152 8.63 17.41 -17.46
N LYS A 153 7.89 16.47 -18.07
CA LYS A 153 6.62 16.75 -18.74
C LYS A 153 5.43 16.35 -17.89
N THR A 154 4.30 17.00 -18.16
CA THR A 154 3.02 16.72 -17.54
C THR A 154 2.04 16.28 -18.60
N PHE A 155 1.40 15.12 -18.39
CA PHE A 155 0.30 14.64 -19.23
C PHE A 155 -1.02 14.71 -18.45
N VAL A 156 -2.14 14.64 -19.16
CA VAL A 156 -3.48 14.73 -18.57
C VAL A 156 -4.31 13.54 -19.01
N TYR A 157 -4.89 12.83 -18.04
CA TYR A 157 -5.87 11.77 -18.25
C TYR A 157 -7.26 12.30 -17.93
N GLU A 158 -8.22 12.13 -18.84
CA GLU A 158 -9.58 12.64 -18.70
C GLU A 158 -10.59 11.55 -19.06
N PHE A 159 -11.38 11.11 -18.08
CA PHE A 159 -12.42 10.11 -18.31
C PHE A 159 -13.54 10.24 -17.27
N GLN A 160 -14.67 9.61 -17.57
CA GLN A 160 -15.79 9.46 -16.62
C GLN A 160 -15.73 8.07 -16.00
N LEU A 161 -15.96 7.98 -14.69
CA LEU A 161 -15.97 6.71 -13.97
C LEU A 161 -17.30 6.00 -14.19
N GLU A 162 -17.29 4.88 -14.89
CA GLU A 162 -18.51 4.12 -15.24
C GLU A 162 -18.93 3.10 -14.18
N ALA A 163 -17.99 2.61 -13.37
CA ALA A 163 -18.23 1.58 -12.38
C ALA A 163 -17.57 1.93 -11.05
N HIS A 164 -18.23 1.56 -9.94
CA HIS A 164 -17.65 1.62 -8.60
C HIS A 164 -16.92 0.32 -8.25
N GLY A 165 -15.95 0.39 -7.34
CA GLY A 165 -15.15 -0.77 -6.95
C GLY A 165 -13.80 -0.43 -6.33
N THR A 166 -12.97 -1.46 -6.20
CA THR A 166 -11.58 -1.37 -5.80
C THR A 166 -10.72 -1.51 -7.05
N PHE A 167 -9.88 -0.52 -7.32
CA PHE A 167 -8.98 -0.49 -8.47
C PHE A 167 -7.57 -0.10 -8.01
N MET A 168 -6.61 -0.20 -8.93
CA MET A 168 -5.22 0.20 -8.71
C MET A 168 -4.77 1.13 -9.83
N TYR A 169 -3.64 1.78 -9.64
CA TYR A 169 -2.92 2.44 -10.72
C TYR A 169 -1.43 2.17 -10.58
N HIS A 170 -0.75 2.03 -11.72
CA HIS A 170 0.67 1.70 -11.79
C HIS A 170 1.22 2.10 -13.16
N PRO A 171 2.54 2.27 -13.34
CA PRO A 171 3.10 2.58 -14.63
C PRO A 171 2.95 1.40 -15.59
N HIS A 172 2.90 1.73 -16.87
CA HIS A 172 2.96 0.76 -17.96
C HIS A 172 3.99 1.22 -19.00
N ALA A 173 5.15 1.63 -18.46
CA ALA A 173 6.36 2.08 -19.13
C ALA A 173 7.53 1.63 -18.24
N ASP A 174 8.56 1.03 -18.85
CA ASP A 174 9.65 0.33 -18.15
C ASP A 174 9.15 -0.40 -16.89
N GLU A 175 8.16 -1.27 -17.08
CA GLU A 175 7.42 -1.88 -15.97
C GLU A 175 8.35 -2.64 -15.02
N MET A 176 9.40 -3.29 -15.56
CA MET A 176 10.40 -3.98 -14.78
C MET A 176 11.05 -3.05 -13.74
N VAL A 177 11.58 -1.90 -14.16
CA VAL A 177 12.22 -0.97 -13.22
C VAL A 177 11.18 -0.28 -12.34
N GLN A 178 10.12 0.29 -12.92
CA GLN A 178 9.23 1.18 -12.19
C GLN A 178 8.38 0.43 -11.16
N MET A 179 7.94 -0.80 -11.46
CA MET A 179 7.21 -1.64 -10.51
C MET A 179 8.13 -2.15 -9.40
N ALA A 180 9.34 -2.61 -9.73
CA ALA A 180 10.31 -3.08 -8.74
C ALA A 180 10.78 -1.96 -7.81
N MET A 181 10.80 -0.72 -8.30
CA MET A 181 11.04 0.48 -7.51
C MET A 181 9.81 0.93 -6.70
N GLY A 182 8.66 0.25 -6.79
CA GLY A 182 7.50 0.49 -5.94
C GLY A 182 6.49 1.53 -6.46
N MET A 183 6.50 1.85 -7.74
CA MET A 183 5.53 2.80 -8.31
C MET A 183 4.16 2.17 -8.49
N MET A 184 3.29 2.39 -7.52
CA MET A 184 1.92 1.88 -7.55
C MET A 184 1.02 2.65 -6.59
N GLY A 185 -0.29 2.52 -6.71
CA GLY A 185 -1.24 3.08 -5.75
C GLY A 185 -2.65 2.55 -5.96
N MET A 186 -3.55 2.93 -5.06
CA MET A 186 -4.93 2.45 -5.05
C MET A 186 -5.86 3.50 -5.65
N PHE A 187 -6.89 3.06 -6.36
CA PHE A 187 -7.96 3.90 -6.88
C PHE A 187 -9.30 3.32 -6.42
N ILE A 188 -9.99 4.02 -5.53
CA ILE A 188 -11.29 3.60 -5.02
C ILE A 188 -12.39 4.44 -5.64
N VAL A 189 -13.34 3.77 -6.29
CA VAL A 189 -14.55 4.41 -6.78
C VAL A 189 -15.71 3.98 -5.91
N HIS A 190 -16.28 4.92 -5.18
CA HIS A 190 -17.42 4.72 -4.31
C HIS A 190 -18.72 4.67 -5.12
N PRO A 191 -19.72 3.86 -4.70
CA PRO A 191 -21.01 3.83 -5.37
C PRO A 191 -21.69 5.21 -5.28
N LYS A 192 -22.44 5.56 -6.32
CA LYS A 192 -23.20 6.81 -6.34
C LYS A 192 -24.29 6.84 -5.27
N ASP A 193 -24.91 5.68 -5.02
CA ASP A 193 -25.83 5.49 -3.89
C ASP A 193 -25.06 5.01 -2.66
N ARG A 194 -25.13 5.79 -1.57
CA ARG A 194 -24.46 5.45 -0.30
C ARG A 194 -25.03 4.20 0.38
N GLY A 195 -26.32 3.90 0.16
CA GLY A 195 -26.94 2.71 0.75
C GLY A 195 -26.35 1.42 0.17
N THR A 196 -25.82 1.50 -1.05
CA THR A 196 -25.15 0.39 -1.70
C THR A 196 -23.85 0.06 -0.98
N MET A 197 -23.76 -1.17 -0.48
CA MET A 197 -22.52 -1.72 0.12
C MET A 197 -21.99 -0.86 1.28
N SER A 198 -22.87 -0.35 2.14
CA SER A 198 -22.48 0.53 3.24
C SER A 198 -21.68 -0.19 4.33
N VAL A 199 -20.62 0.47 4.82
CA VAL A 199 -19.79 0.03 5.95
C VAL A 199 -19.46 1.22 6.83
N ASP A 200 -19.09 0.95 8.08
CA ASP A 200 -18.69 1.97 9.06
C ASP A 200 -17.21 2.33 8.96
N ARG A 201 -16.36 1.35 8.65
CA ARG A 201 -14.93 1.53 8.38
C ARG A 201 -14.52 0.82 7.12
N ASP A 202 -13.67 1.46 6.32
CA ASP A 202 -13.13 0.92 5.08
C ASP A 202 -11.61 1.11 5.08
N PHE A 203 -10.85 0.04 4.96
CA PHE A 203 -9.40 0.04 4.97
C PHE A 203 -8.84 -0.45 3.63
N VAL A 204 -7.66 0.05 3.26
CA VAL A 204 -7.03 -0.27 1.99
C VAL A 204 -5.58 -0.72 2.19
N PHE A 205 -5.26 -1.84 1.53
CA PHE A 205 -3.95 -2.44 1.45
C PHE A 205 -3.57 -2.67 -0.01
N LEU A 206 -2.35 -2.31 -0.34
CA LEU A 206 -1.69 -2.67 -1.58
C LEU A 206 -0.51 -3.57 -1.22
N LEU A 207 -0.52 -4.76 -1.82
CA LEU A 207 0.47 -5.80 -1.58
C LEU A 207 1.64 -5.56 -2.54
N ALA A 208 2.83 -5.37 -1.99
CA ALA A 208 4.05 -5.15 -2.74
C ALA A 208 5.17 -6.07 -2.25
N ALA A 209 6.10 -6.40 -3.15
CA ALA A 209 7.27 -7.21 -2.88
C ALA A 209 8.52 -6.53 -3.44
N TYR A 210 9.63 -6.69 -2.73
CA TYR A 210 10.91 -6.11 -3.06
C TYR A 210 12.02 -7.13 -2.84
N ASP A 211 13.13 -6.87 -3.50
CA ASP A 211 14.36 -7.62 -3.32
C ASP A 211 15.47 -6.65 -2.95
N ILE A 212 15.76 -6.54 -1.65
CA ILE A 212 16.75 -5.60 -1.11
C ILE A 212 17.77 -6.38 -0.29
N ASP A 213 19.02 -6.41 -0.74
CA ASP A 213 20.10 -7.06 -0.01
C ASP A 213 20.32 -6.40 1.37
N PRO A 214 20.68 -7.16 2.42
CA PRO A 214 21.13 -6.58 3.69
C PRO A 214 22.22 -5.52 3.49
N GLY A 215 22.08 -4.35 4.10
CA GLY A 215 23.01 -3.23 3.88
C GLY A 215 22.68 -2.34 2.68
N SER A 216 21.83 -2.79 1.75
CA SER A 216 21.41 -2.00 0.59
C SER A 216 20.20 -1.14 0.92
N TYR A 217 20.06 -0.03 0.21
CA TYR A 217 18.89 0.84 0.25
C TYR A 217 18.04 0.73 -1.02
N THR A 218 18.57 0.19 -2.12
CA THR A 218 17.89 0.19 -3.41
C THR A 218 17.53 -1.25 -3.80
N PRO A 219 16.30 -1.52 -4.27
CA PRO A 219 15.93 -2.84 -4.76
C PRO A 219 16.76 -3.31 -5.95
N ARG A 220 16.94 -4.62 -6.07
CA ARG A 220 17.40 -5.28 -7.29
C ARG A 220 16.25 -5.31 -8.30
N VAL A 221 16.23 -4.32 -9.18
CA VAL A 221 15.11 -4.08 -10.11
C VAL A 221 14.90 -5.15 -11.19
N ASN A 222 15.86 -6.06 -11.35
CA ASN A 222 15.78 -7.15 -12.33
C ASN A 222 15.26 -8.47 -11.72
N GLU A 223 14.92 -8.49 -10.43
CA GLU A 223 14.37 -9.69 -9.78
C GLU A 223 12.92 -9.92 -10.23
N MET A 224 12.59 -11.17 -10.54
CA MET A 224 11.30 -11.56 -11.11
C MET A 224 10.54 -12.57 -10.25
N THR A 225 11.25 -13.35 -9.42
CA THR A 225 10.65 -14.51 -8.72
C THR A 225 11.14 -14.73 -7.30
N ASP A 226 12.37 -14.35 -6.97
CA ASP A 226 13.04 -14.60 -5.68
C ASP A 226 13.14 -13.32 -4.84
N PHE A 227 11.99 -12.68 -4.63
CA PHE A 227 11.88 -11.53 -3.73
C PHE A 227 12.23 -11.94 -2.29
N ASN A 228 12.72 -11.01 -1.47
CA ASN A 228 13.09 -11.28 -0.08
C ASN A 228 12.29 -10.46 0.94
N MET A 229 11.42 -9.58 0.47
CA MET A 229 10.66 -8.66 1.31
C MET A 229 9.23 -8.48 0.81
N TRP A 230 8.26 -8.87 1.64
CA TRP A 230 6.84 -8.66 1.40
C TRP A 230 6.29 -7.60 2.33
N THR A 231 5.41 -6.77 1.78
CA THR A 231 4.99 -5.53 2.44
C THR A 231 3.50 -5.28 2.30
N PHE A 232 2.92 -4.68 3.32
CA PHE A 232 1.65 -3.98 3.23
C PHE A 232 1.93 -2.51 3.04
N ASN A 233 1.46 -1.91 1.94
CA ASN A 233 1.68 -0.50 1.63
C ASN A 233 3.16 -0.09 1.75
N SER A 234 4.07 -0.92 1.22
CA SER A 234 5.53 -0.74 1.27
C SER A 234 6.07 -0.51 2.68
N ARG A 235 5.41 -1.12 3.67
CA ARG A 235 5.82 -1.21 5.07
C ARG A 235 5.93 -2.67 5.47
N VAL A 236 6.82 -2.91 6.43
CA VAL A 236 7.13 -4.20 7.01
C VAL A 236 6.88 -4.12 8.50
N PHE A 237 6.23 -5.12 9.09
CA PHE A 237 6.08 -5.22 10.54
C PHE A 237 7.47 -5.20 11.21
N PRO A 238 7.70 -4.40 12.28
CA PRO A 238 6.72 -3.72 13.13
C PRO A 238 6.43 -2.26 12.72
N GLY A 239 6.84 -1.84 11.52
CA GLY A 239 6.54 -0.52 10.97
C GLY A 239 5.13 -0.36 10.41
N ILE A 240 4.33 -1.43 10.35
CA ILE A 240 2.94 -1.34 9.89
C ILE A 240 2.05 -0.89 11.06
N ASP A 241 1.29 0.18 10.86
CA ASP A 241 0.33 0.68 11.86
C ASP A 241 -0.76 -0.37 12.14
N PRO A 242 -1.41 -0.40 13.32
CA PRO A 242 -2.53 -1.31 13.55
C PRO A 242 -3.80 -0.86 12.81
N LEU A 243 -4.81 -1.74 12.70
CA LEU A 243 -6.17 -1.37 12.30
C LEU A 243 -7.03 -1.08 13.54
N PRO A 244 -7.22 0.18 13.94
CA PRO A 244 -8.12 0.52 15.03
C PRO A 244 -9.57 0.42 14.56
N VAL A 245 -10.38 -0.34 15.29
CA VAL A 245 -11.78 -0.61 14.94
C VAL A 245 -12.65 -0.44 16.17
N ARG A 246 -13.79 0.25 16.01
CA ARG A 246 -14.78 0.36 17.08
C ARG A 246 -15.63 -0.91 17.10
N ALA A 247 -15.85 -1.45 18.29
CA ALA A 247 -16.71 -2.61 18.45
C ALA A 247 -18.13 -2.34 17.91
N GLY A 248 -18.65 -3.28 17.14
CA GLY A 248 -19.95 -3.19 16.44
C GLY A 248 -19.90 -2.58 15.04
N ASP A 249 -18.78 -1.97 14.63
CA ASP A 249 -18.65 -1.43 13.27
C ASP A 249 -18.73 -2.56 12.23
N ARG A 250 -19.44 -2.33 11.12
CA ARG A 250 -19.25 -3.13 9.90
C ARG A 250 -17.97 -2.65 9.22
N VAL A 251 -16.97 -3.52 9.10
CA VAL A 251 -15.65 -3.20 8.57
C VAL A 251 -15.49 -3.81 7.19
N ARG A 252 -14.92 -3.05 6.27
CA ARG A 252 -14.37 -3.53 5.00
C ARG A 252 -12.87 -3.40 4.99
N ILE A 253 -12.20 -4.41 4.42
CA ILE A 253 -10.79 -4.34 4.07
C ILE A 253 -10.64 -4.67 2.59
N ARG A 254 -9.92 -3.81 1.86
CA ARG A 254 -9.67 -3.92 0.42
C ARG A 254 -8.21 -4.22 0.16
N PHE A 255 -7.96 -5.07 -0.82
CA PHE A 255 -6.64 -5.47 -1.27
C PHE A 255 -6.50 -5.22 -2.75
N GLY A 256 -5.33 -4.76 -3.16
CA GLY A 256 -4.80 -4.91 -4.51
C GLY A 256 -3.48 -5.67 -4.45
N ASN A 257 -3.23 -6.58 -5.39
CA ASN A 257 -1.97 -7.33 -5.44
C ASN A 257 -1.22 -7.06 -6.74
N LEU A 258 -0.08 -6.38 -6.62
CA LEU A 258 0.85 -6.12 -7.72
C LEU A 258 2.19 -6.86 -7.53
N THR A 259 2.22 -7.87 -6.67
CA THR A 259 3.38 -8.76 -6.53
C THR A 259 3.32 -9.89 -7.57
N MET A 260 4.43 -10.61 -7.74
CA MET A 260 4.52 -11.78 -8.62
C MET A 260 4.00 -13.09 -7.99
N THR A 261 3.29 -13.01 -6.86
CA THR A 261 2.73 -14.19 -6.18
C THR A 261 1.38 -13.90 -5.53
N ASN A 262 0.59 -14.94 -5.27
CA ASN A 262 -0.66 -14.80 -4.53
C ASN A 262 -0.43 -14.60 -3.02
N HIS A 263 -1.38 -13.98 -2.33
CA HIS A 263 -1.33 -13.76 -0.90
C HIS A 263 -2.61 -14.24 -0.22
N PRO A 264 -2.56 -15.33 0.57
CA PRO A 264 -3.68 -15.75 1.40
C PRO A 264 -3.76 -14.87 2.64
N ILE A 265 -4.64 -13.86 2.67
CA ILE A 265 -4.75 -12.92 3.78
C ILE A 265 -5.70 -13.46 4.85
N HIS A 266 -5.22 -13.62 6.08
CA HIS A 266 -5.92 -14.21 7.21
C HIS A 266 -6.20 -13.19 8.31
N LEU A 267 -7.41 -13.24 8.88
CA LEU A 267 -7.83 -12.45 10.04
C LEU A 267 -8.18 -13.38 11.20
N HIS A 268 -7.48 -13.22 12.32
CA HIS A 268 -7.77 -13.98 13.53
C HIS A 268 -9.07 -13.51 14.20
N GLY A 269 -9.72 -14.40 14.93
CA GLY A 269 -10.90 -14.09 15.74
C GLY A 269 -12.21 -13.88 14.98
N TYR A 270 -12.16 -13.75 13.65
CA TYR A 270 -13.33 -13.48 12.81
C TYR A 270 -13.43 -14.44 11.64
N SER A 271 -14.65 -14.83 11.32
CA SER A 271 -15.03 -15.16 9.95
C SER A 271 -15.52 -13.88 9.26
N PHE A 272 -15.18 -13.71 7.99
CA PHE A 272 -15.60 -12.59 7.15
C PHE A 272 -16.27 -13.10 5.88
N GLU A 273 -16.97 -12.23 5.16
CA GLU A 273 -17.50 -12.51 3.83
C GLU A 273 -16.56 -11.95 2.77
N VAL A 274 -16.32 -12.70 1.69
CA VAL A 274 -15.74 -12.12 0.47
C VAL A 274 -16.84 -11.33 -0.24
N ALA A 275 -16.71 -10.01 -0.23
CA ALA A 275 -17.74 -9.07 -0.67
C ALA A 275 -17.45 -8.47 -2.06
N GLY A 276 -16.21 -8.52 -2.54
CA GLY A 276 -15.85 -7.99 -3.86
C GLY A 276 -14.62 -8.66 -4.46
N THR A 277 -14.57 -8.63 -5.80
CA THR A 277 -13.49 -9.15 -6.64
C THR A 277 -12.93 -8.04 -7.55
N ASP A 278 -11.96 -8.41 -8.39
CA ASP A 278 -11.45 -7.63 -9.52
C ASP A 278 -12.53 -7.29 -10.57
N GLY A 279 -13.65 -8.03 -10.57
CA GLY A 279 -14.83 -7.75 -11.39
C GLY A 279 -15.87 -6.81 -10.74
N GLY A 280 -15.64 -6.35 -9.51
CA GLY A 280 -16.57 -5.50 -8.75
C GLY A 280 -17.21 -6.21 -7.55
N TRP A 281 -18.34 -5.69 -7.07
CA TRP A 281 -19.00 -6.23 -5.88
C TRP A 281 -19.77 -7.52 -6.15
N ILE A 282 -19.68 -8.45 -5.20
CA ILE A 282 -20.47 -9.67 -5.20
C ILE A 282 -21.83 -9.36 -4.57
N PRO A 283 -22.96 -9.69 -5.23
CA PRO A 283 -24.29 -9.56 -4.66
C PRO A 283 -24.38 -10.27 -3.29
N PRO A 284 -25.06 -9.72 -2.27
CA PRO A 284 -25.08 -10.31 -0.93
C PRO A 284 -25.42 -11.80 -0.89
N ALA A 285 -26.34 -12.27 -1.73
CA ALA A 285 -26.74 -13.68 -1.80
C ALA A 285 -25.66 -14.64 -2.37
N ALA A 286 -24.62 -14.11 -3.01
CA ALA A 286 -23.53 -14.87 -3.63
C ALA A 286 -22.19 -14.71 -2.88
N ARG A 287 -22.16 -13.93 -1.80
CA ARG A 287 -20.98 -13.83 -0.94
C ARG A 287 -20.80 -15.14 -0.19
N TRP A 288 -19.55 -15.47 0.13
CA TRP A 288 -19.23 -16.67 0.89
C TRP A 288 -18.37 -16.33 2.11
N PRO A 289 -18.52 -17.09 3.21
CA PRO A 289 -17.72 -16.90 4.41
C PRO A 289 -16.33 -17.50 4.25
N GLU A 290 -15.33 -16.85 4.82
CA GLU A 290 -13.94 -17.29 4.89
C GLU A 290 -13.31 -16.82 6.21
N VAL A 291 -12.16 -17.40 6.54
CA VAL A 291 -11.21 -16.82 7.52
C VAL A 291 -9.92 -16.38 6.85
N THR A 292 -9.69 -16.83 5.61
CA THR A 292 -8.52 -16.50 4.80
C THR A 292 -8.96 -16.29 3.36
N ALA A 293 -8.60 -15.16 2.75
CA ALA A 293 -8.93 -14.85 1.37
C ALA A 293 -7.65 -14.78 0.52
N ASP A 294 -7.60 -15.58 -0.55
CA ASP A 294 -6.51 -15.49 -1.51
C ASP A 294 -6.67 -14.28 -2.43
N VAL A 295 -5.58 -13.53 -2.58
CA VAL A 295 -5.46 -12.38 -3.50
C VAL A 295 -4.40 -12.74 -4.54
N ALA A 296 -4.80 -13.20 -5.73
CA ALA A 296 -3.85 -13.57 -6.78
C ALA A 296 -3.23 -12.34 -7.45
N VAL A 297 -2.22 -12.57 -8.30
CA VAL A 297 -1.50 -11.52 -9.04
C VAL A 297 -2.47 -10.71 -9.90
N GLY A 298 -2.41 -9.38 -9.81
CA GLY A 298 -3.31 -8.46 -10.51
C GLY A 298 -4.71 -8.38 -9.94
N GLN A 299 -5.07 -9.19 -8.93
CA GLN A 299 -6.43 -9.19 -8.40
C GLN A 299 -6.63 -8.12 -7.34
N MET A 300 -7.88 -7.61 -7.32
CA MET A 300 -8.44 -6.90 -6.20
C MET A 300 -9.40 -7.81 -5.43
N ARG A 301 -9.44 -7.63 -4.11
CA ARG A 301 -10.37 -8.31 -3.22
C ARG A 301 -10.92 -7.36 -2.17
N ALA A 302 -12.14 -7.59 -1.73
CA ALA A 302 -12.71 -6.90 -0.59
C ALA A 302 -13.38 -7.91 0.33
N ILE A 303 -13.04 -7.87 1.61
CA ILE A 303 -13.64 -8.68 2.67
C ILE A 303 -14.41 -7.79 3.63
N GLU A 304 -15.48 -8.33 4.23
CA GLU A 304 -16.30 -7.62 5.19
C GLU A 304 -16.60 -8.48 6.43
N PHE A 305 -16.54 -7.86 7.61
CA PHE A 305 -16.94 -8.48 8.86
C PHE A 305 -17.59 -7.46 9.79
N THR A 306 -18.30 -7.95 10.81
CA THR A 306 -18.82 -7.12 11.89
C THR A 306 -17.88 -7.26 13.08
N ALA A 307 -17.38 -6.15 13.62
CA ALA A 307 -16.38 -6.15 14.69
C ALA A 307 -17.00 -6.40 16.08
N ASP A 308 -17.60 -7.56 16.29
CA ASP A 308 -18.35 -7.94 17.50
C ASP A 308 -17.50 -8.59 18.61
N ARG A 309 -16.20 -8.84 18.37
CA ARG A 309 -15.24 -9.43 19.32
C ARG A 309 -14.12 -8.44 19.66
N PRO A 310 -14.25 -7.64 20.74
CA PRO A 310 -13.17 -6.81 21.24
C PRO A 310 -11.91 -7.64 21.54
N GLY A 311 -10.76 -7.14 21.09
CA GLY A 311 -9.50 -7.89 21.18
C GLY A 311 -8.40 -7.28 20.32
N ASP A 312 -7.22 -7.85 20.44
CA ASP A 312 -6.11 -7.65 19.50
C ASP A 312 -5.97 -8.91 18.67
N TRP A 313 -6.30 -8.80 17.39
CA TRP A 313 -6.38 -9.92 16.46
C TRP A 313 -5.32 -9.78 15.39
N ALA A 314 -4.49 -10.80 15.23
CA ALA A 314 -3.48 -10.82 14.18
C ALA A 314 -4.15 -10.77 12.79
N PHE A 315 -3.55 -10.01 11.89
CA PHE A 315 -3.99 -9.82 10.52
C PHE A 315 -2.78 -9.87 9.60
N HIS A 316 -2.68 -10.91 8.78
CA HIS A 316 -1.43 -11.22 8.09
C HIS A 316 -1.60 -12.05 6.82
N CYS A 317 -0.57 -12.09 5.98
CA CYS A 317 -0.47 -13.08 4.90
C CYS A 317 -0.17 -14.46 5.50
N HIS A 318 -0.76 -15.54 5.00
CA HIS A 318 -0.62 -16.88 5.58
C HIS A 318 0.49 -17.71 4.92
N LYS A 319 1.33 -17.08 4.09
CA LYS A 319 2.61 -17.66 3.67
C LYS A 319 3.65 -17.29 4.72
N SER A 320 4.17 -18.28 5.45
CA SER A 320 5.13 -18.05 6.54
C SER A 320 6.32 -17.19 6.11
N HIS A 321 6.83 -17.40 4.89
CA HIS A 321 7.89 -16.56 4.33
C HIS A 321 7.51 -15.06 4.29
N HIS A 322 6.27 -14.73 3.92
CA HIS A 322 5.81 -13.35 3.82
C HIS A 322 5.57 -12.69 5.18
N THR A 323 5.39 -13.49 6.24
CA THR A 323 5.25 -13.01 7.64
C THR A 323 6.52 -13.16 8.46
N MET A 324 7.59 -13.70 7.88
CA MET A 324 8.91 -13.77 8.50
C MET A 324 9.88 -12.80 7.79
N ASN A 325 9.61 -12.48 6.52
CA ASN A 325 10.48 -11.76 5.60
C ASN A 325 11.90 -12.34 5.57
N ALA A 326 12.92 -11.57 5.93
CA ALA A 326 14.35 -11.74 5.64
C ALA A 326 14.97 -13.05 6.18
N MET A 327 14.46 -14.19 5.73
CA MET A 327 14.89 -15.54 6.06
C MET A 327 15.76 -16.06 4.92
N GLY A 328 16.95 -16.54 5.22
CA GLY A 328 17.85 -17.10 4.21
C GLY A 328 17.46 -18.52 3.81
N HIS A 329 17.28 -18.77 2.51
CA HIS A 329 17.02 -20.11 1.97
C HIS A 329 18.25 -21.05 1.99
N GLN A 330 19.45 -20.50 2.22
CA GLN A 330 20.72 -21.23 2.10
C GLN A 330 21.33 -21.61 3.46
N VAL A 331 20.59 -21.44 4.57
CA VAL A 331 21.08 -21.81 5.90
C VAL A 331 20.89 -23.32 6.11
N PRO A 332 21.94 -24.09 6.47
CA PRO A 332 21.80 -25.51 6.77
C PRO A 332 20.82 -25.77 7.92
N ASN A 333 20.05 -26.87 7.85
CA ASN A 333 19.23 -27.30 8.97
C ASN A 333 20.11 -27.81 10.12
N LEU A 334 20.01 -27.15 11.27
CA LEU A 334 20.77 -27.51 12.46
C LEU A 334 19.91 -28.07 13.61
N ILE A 335 18.62 -28.29 13.36
CA ILE A 335 17.69 -28.84 14.34
C ILE A 335 18.11 -30.26 14.72
N GLY A 336 18.29 -30.52 16.01
CA GLY A 336 18.74 -31.81 16.52
C GLY A 336 20.22 -32.09 16.32
N VAL A 337 20.99 -31.16 15.74
CA VAL A 337 22.45 -31.28 15.63
C VAL A 337 23.07 -30.86 16.98
N PRO A 338 23.82 -31.74 17.68
CA PRO A 338 24.49 -31.38 18.92
C PRO A 338 25.58 -30.34 18.66
N GLN A 339 25.28 -29.07 18.91
CA GLN A 339 26.24 -27.98 18.68
C GLN A 339 27.15 -27.70 19.87
N LYS A 340 26.96 -28.34 21.03
CA LYS A 340 27.67 -28.00 22.27
C LYS A 340 29.20 -28.05 22.14
N ASP A 341 29.72 -29.12 21.57
CA ASP A 341 31.17 -29.32 21.42
C ASP A 341 31.74 -28.45 20.29
N LEU A 342 30.96 -28.23 19.23
CA LEU A 342 31.32 -27.38 18.11
C LEU A 342 31.36 -25.90 18.54
N ALA A 343 30.36 -25.45 19.27
CA ALA A 343 30.25 -24.09 19.81
C ALA A 343 31.36 -23.79 20.81
N GLN A 344 31.75 -24.75 21.66
CA GLN A 344 32.91 -24.58 22.53
C GLN A 344 34.23 -24.43 21.76
N ARG A 345 34.39 -25.12 20.63
CA ARG A 345 35.60 -25.02 19.79
C ARG A 345 35.60 -23.72 19.00
N ILE A 346 34.47 -23.32 18.43
CA ILE A 346 34.33 -22.07 17.68
C ILE A 346 34.44 -20.87 18.64
N GLY A 347 33.85 -20.94 19.83
CA GLY A 347 33.95 -19.91 20.87
C GLY A 347 35.38 -19.60 21.31
N LYS A 348 36.31 -20.56 21.18
CA LYS A 348 37.75 -20.32 21.42
C LYS A 348 38.42 -19.48 20.33
N LEU A 349 37.84 -19.46 19.13
CA LEU A 349 38.34 -18.71 17.97
C LEU A 349 37.56 -17.41 17.74
N VAL A 350 36.26 -17.43 18.06
CA VAL A 350 35.32 -16.32 17.93
C VAL A 350 34.55 -16.21 19.25
N PRO A 351 35.02 -15.37 20.20
CA PRO A 351 34.47 -15.30 21.56
C PRO A 351 32.97 -15.05 21.64
N ASP A 352 32.40 -14.38 20.63
CA ASP A 352 30.98 -14.00 20.57
C ASP A 352 30.12 -14.99 19.76
N TYR A 353 30.63 -16.18 19.42
CA TYR A 353 29.87 -17.18 18.67
C TYR A 353 28.72 -17.76 19.50
N MET A 354 27.49 -17.64 18.99
CA MET A 354 26.30 -18.26 19.57
C MET A 354 25.79 -19.41 18.69
N ALA A 355 25.56 -20.56 19.31
CA ALA A 355 24.99 -21.74 18.65
C ALA A 355 23.49 -21.54 18.42
N MET A 356 23.10 -21.40 17.15
CA MET A 356 21.72 -21.10 16.76
C MET A 356 21.01 -22.36 16.24
N GLY A 357 19.71 -22.48 16.56
CA GLY A 357 18.81 -23.42 15.89
C GLY A 357 18.99 -24.91 16.25
N SER A 358 19.64 -25.26 17.37
CA SER A 358 19.81 -26.68 17.76
C SER A 358 18.56 -27.32 18.39
N THR A 359 17.75 -26.53 19.11
CA THR A 359 16.56 -27.02 19.84
C THR A 359 15.23 -26.47 19.33
N GLY A 360 15.24 -25.70 18.23
CA GLY A 360 14.05 -25.01 17.70
C GLY A 360 13.51 -23.98 18.70
N GLY A 361 14.04 -22.75 18.64
CA GLY A 361 13.68 -21.68 19.56
C GLY A 361 13.43 -20.36 18.85
N ALA A 362 12.56 -19.57 19.46
CA ALA A 362 12.30 -18.17 19.16
C ALA A 362 13.58 -17.32 19.11
N MET A 363 13.76 -16.56 18.03
CA MET A 363 14.87 -15.60 17.89
C MET A 363 14.60 -14.24 18.52
N GLY A 364 13.36 -13.97 18.95
CA GLY A 364 12.91 -12.64 19.35
C GLY A 364 13.59 -12.03 20.58
N GLY A 365 14.42 -12.80 21.30
CA GLY A 365 15.17 -12.33 22.48
C GLY A 365 16.69 -12.21 22.28
N MET A 366 17.23 -12.46 21.08
CA MET A 366 18.67 -12.44 20.82
C MET A 366 19.02 -11.36 19.79
N GLU A 367 19.76 -10.32 20.20
CA GLU A 367 20.27 -9.29 19.30
C GLU A 367 21.67 -9.69 18.80
N MET A 368 21.79 -9.97 17.50
CA MET A 368 23.09 -10.02 16.82
C MET A 368 23.29 -8.70 16.07
N PRO A 369 24.52 -8.15 16.00
CA PRO A 369 24.81 -6.99 15.17
C PRO A 369 24.54 -7.33 13.70
N LEU A 370 23.61 -6.60 13.09
CA LEU A 370 23.27 -6.71 11.67
C LEU A 370 23.98 -5.58 10.90
N PRO A 371 24.21 -5.74 9.58
CA PRO A 371 24.58 -4.60 8.75
C PRO A 371 23.55 -3.47 8.90
N ASP A 372 24.00 -2.22 8.77
CA ASP A 372 23.09 -1.07 8.72
C ASP A 372 21.96 -1.30 7.71
N ASN A 373 20.78 -0.71 7.92
CA ASN A 373 19.65 -0.80 6.99
C ASN A 373 19.18 -2.24 6.69
N THR A 374 19.27 -3.14 7.68
CA THR A 374 18.81 -4.53 7.57
C THR A 374 17.68 -4.78 8.56
N LEU A 375 16.61 -5.45 8.12
CA LEU A 375 15.55 -5.87 9.04
C LEU A 375 16.04 -7.01 9.92
N PRO A 376 15.81 -6.94 11.24
CA PRO A 376 15.98 -8.10 12.08
C PRO A 376 14.94 -9.16 11.70
N MET A 377 15.30 -10.44 11.89
CA MET A 377 14.35 -11.54 11.75
C MET A 377 13.39 -11.56 12.96
N MET A 378 12.13 -11.94 12.75
CA MET A 378 11.18 -12.29 13.82
C MET A 378 11.04 -11.20 14.90
N THR A 379 10.54 -10.03 14.48
CA THR A 379 10.49 -8.79 15.26
C THR A 379 9.14 -8.49 15.90
N GLY A 380 9.06 -7.33 16.54
CA GLY A 380 7.86 -6.79 17.17
C GLY A 380 7.62 -7.35 18.57
N THR A 381 6.92 -6.56 19.38
CA THR A 381 6.62 -6.89 20.77
C THR A 381 5.13 -6.72 21.04
N GLY A 382 4.59 -7.59 21.86
CA GLY A 382 3.22 -7.59 22.34
C GLY A 382 3.17 -7.60 23.87
N PRO A 383 1.97 -7.70 24.46
CA PRO A 383 1.79 -7.66 25.92
C PRO A 383 2.40 -8.86 26.65
N PHE A 384 2.78 -9.93 25.95
CA PHE A 384 3.36 -11.15 26.50
C PHE A 384 4.81 -11.41 26.05
N GLY A 385 5.46 -10.45 25.37
CA GLY A 385 6.83 -10.60 24.87
C GLY A 385 6.94 -10.46 23.35
N PRO A 386 8.00 -11.02 22.74
CA PRO A 386 8.21 -10.98 21.29
C PRO A 386 7.03 -11.58 20.52
N LEU A 387 6.62 -10.92 19.44
CA LEU A 387 5.59 -11.44 18.53
C LEU A 387 6.17 -12.39 17.49
N GLU A 388 7.48 -12.31 17.25
CA GLU A 388 8.19 -13.18 16.31
C GLU A 388 7.61 -13.15 14.90
N MET A 389 7.26 -11.95 14.44
CA MET A 389 6.69 -11.72 13.11
C MET A 389 7.50 -10.66 12.35
N GLY A 390 7.34 -10.65 11.05
CA GLY A 390 7.93 -9.70 10.11
C GLY A 390 7.00 -9.55 8.90
N GLY A 391 7.42 -8.74 7.94
CA GLY A 391 6.72 -8.54 6.67
C GLY A 391 5.25 -8.17 6.78
N MET A 392 4.40 -8.94 6.10
CA MET A 392 2.97 -8.73 5.94
C MET A 392 2.17 -9.14 7.20
N PHE A 393 2.39 -8.43 8.30
CA PHE A 393 1.70 -8.65 9.58
C PHE A 393 1.29 -7.31 10.20
N THR A 394 0.08 -7.26 10.76
CA THR A 394 -0.37 -6.17 11.64
C THR A 394 -1.45 -6.69 12.59
N VAL A 395 -2.01 -5.82 13.42
CA VAL A 395 -3.01 -6.15 14.43
C VAL A 395 -4.29 -5.37 14.18
N CYS A 396 -5.40 -6.08 14.00
CA CYS A 396 -6.74 -5.51 14.08
C CYS A 396 -7.12 -5.33 15.55
N LYS A 397 -7.15 -4.07 16.00
CA LYS A 397 -7.41 -3.67 17.39
C LYS A 397 -8.87 -3.24 17.55
N VAL A 398 -9.72 -4.15 18.00
CA VAL A 398 -11.15 -3.90 18.20
C VAL A 398 -11.40 -3.41 19.62
N ARG A 399 -12.07 -2.27 19.79
CA ARG A 399 -12.27 -1.62 21.09
C ARG A 399 -13.68 -1.11 21.33
N GLN A 400 -14.16 -1.35 22.54
CA GLN A 400 -15.35 -0.70 23.07
C GLN A 400 -15.08 0.79 23.30
N GLY A 401 -16.04 1.65 22.98
CA GLY A 401 -15.97 3.09 23.24
C GLY A 401 -15.03 3.89 22.31
N LEU A 402 -14.39 3.27 21.32
CA LEU A 402 -13.62 4.00 20.31
C LEU A 402 -14.55 4.92 19.51
N GLY A 403 -14.13 6.16 19.24
CA GLY A 403 -14.91 7.10 18.45
C GLY A 403 -15.13 6.62 17.01
N ARG A 404 -16.27 6.96 16.39
CA ARG A 404 -16.60 6.52 15.01
C ARG A 404 -15.52 6.89 13.98
N ASN A 405 -14.91 8.06 14.13
CA ASN A 405 -13.86 8.58 13.24
C ASN A 405 -12.47 8.57 13.91
N ASP A 406 -12.28 7.80 14.99
CA ASP A 406 -10.99 7.71 15.67
C ASP A 406 -10.15 6.57 15.06
N TYR A 407 -9.02 6.94 14.48
CA TYR A 407 -8.05 6.04 13.82
C TYR A 407 -6.71 6.00 14.57
N ARG A 408 -6.66 6.44 15.83
CA ARG A 408 -5.46 6.33 16.65
C ARG A 408 -5.33 4.91 17.20
N ASP A 409 -4.10 4.46 17.42
CA ASP A 409 -3.83 3.21 18.11
C ASP A 409 -4.40 3.27 19.56
N PRO A 410 -5.35 2.40 19.93
CA PRO A 410 -5.91 2.38 21.27
C PRO A 410 -5.03 1.66 22.31
N GLY A 411 -3.81 1.25 21.95
CA GLY A 411 -2.88 0.50 22.81
C GLY A 411 -3.21 -1.00 22.85
N TRP A 412 -2.65 -1.73 23.81
CA TRP A 412 -2.87 -3.18 23.95
C TRP A 412 -4.22 -3.52 24.60
N PHE A 413 -4.81 -4.62 24.15
CA PHE A 413 -6.07 -5.11 24.71
C PHE A 413 -5.88 -5.62 26.15
N ARG A 414 -6.79 -5.24 27.04
CA ARG A 414 -6.80 -5.76 28.42
C ARG A 414 -7.64 -7.03 28.46
N HIS A 415 -6.96 -8.17 28.52
CA HIS A 415 -7.63 -9.48 28.57
C HIS A 415 -8.50 -9.60 29.83
N PRO A 416 -9.77 -10.05 29.71
CA PRO A 416 -10.58 -10.39 30.86
C PRO A 416 -9.92 -11.45 31.76
N LYS A 417 -10.26 -11.44 33.05
CA LYS A 417 -9.72 -12.40 34.00
C LYS A 417 -10.09 -13.83 33.57
N GLY A 418 -9.10 -14.72 33.50
CA GLY A 418 -9.29 -16.13 33.15
C GLY A 418 -9.39 -16.43 31.66
N THR A 419 -9.17 -15.46 30.77
CA THR A 419 -9.22 -15.67 29.30
C THR A 419 -7.83 -15.72 28.65
N VAL A 420 -6.77 -15.80 29.45
CA VAL A 420 -5.39 -16.01 28.99
C VAL A 420 -5.04 -17.46 29.29
N ALA A 421 -4.34 -18.12 28.36
CA ALA A 421 -3.82 -19.46 28.57
C ALA A 421 -2.92 -19.49 29.83
N TYR A 422 -2.96 -20.61 30.55
CA TYR A 422 -2.19 -20.79 31.78
C TYR A 422 -1.47 -22.14 31.73
N GLU A 423 -0.40 -22.24 32.50
CA GLU A 423 0.35 -23.48 32.65
C GLU A 423 -0.52 -24.55 33.34
N TYR A 424 -0.60 -25.74 32.73
CA TYR A 424 -1.23 -26.88 33.37
C TYR A 424 -0.31 -27.39 34.49
N THR A 425 -0.79 -27.30 35.74
CA THR A 425 -0.03 -27.66 36.96
C THR A 425 -0.51 -28.97 37.61
N GLY A 426 -1.41 -29.70 36.94
CA GLY A 426 -1.87 -31.01 37.40
C GLY A 426 -0.91 -32.14 37.05
N GLU A 427 -1.22 -33.36 37.52
CA GLU A 427 -0.48 -34.56 37.13
C GLU A 427 -0.64 -34.80 35.62
N LEU A 428 0.47 -35.10 34.96
CA LEU A 428 0.50 -35.56 33.58
C LEU A 428 0.23 -37.06 33.56
N PRO A 429 -0.49 -37.60 32.57
CA PRO A 429 -0.64 -39.05 32.42
C PRO A 429 0.73 -39.70 32.28
N ASP A 430 0.94 -40.87 32.91
CA ASP A 430 2.11 -41.70 32.67
C ASP A 430 2.18 -42.03 31.17
N GLY A 431 3.24 -41.53 30.51
CA GLY A 431 3.41 -41.57 29.05
C GLY A 431 3.90 -42.90 28.49
#